data_AF-A0A1I4XG42-F1
#
_entry.id   AF-A0A1I4XG42-F1
#
_cell.length_a   1.000
_cell.length_b   1.000
_cell.length_c   1.000
_cell.angle_alpha   90.00
_cell.angle_beta   90.00
_cell.angle_gamma   90.00
#
_symmetry.space_group_name_H-M   'P 1'
#
loop_
_entity.id
_entity.type
_entity.pdbx_description
1 polymer ?
#
loop_
_entity_poly.entity_id
_entity_poly.type
_entity_poly.pdbx_seq_one_letter_code
_entity_poly.pdbx_strand_id
1 'polypeptide(L)'
;MHSIIVVPAPMPVDGGRPGEQVRLAPGESLPFGRTRRPGAPHLTIAHEGVSREAGEITATGAYWTLSNLSRAQTYVVENPEGAGEHIKVAPGRLDAPVPFEFSRVVLPAGSELLSFDVWAPRHDFLDQAGPHDGSPTASAFPLDRGKRYFQVLAALCAPRLRGEPHAALATADELVELLRPSWPSVSRTAVQWNIDYLAVKLRLKPAPESAPPGGARLNGKKDRLVSLALRFDLVRESDLTVLKGGADR
;
A
#
# COMPACT_ATOMS: atom_id res chain seq x y z
N MET A 1 -4.08 16.08 23.48
CA MET A 1 -3.22 15.37 22.52
C MET A 1 -3.80 15.59 21.13
N HIS A 2 -2.98 15.87 20.13
CA HIS A 2 -3.44 15.94 18.74
C HIS A 2 -3.75 14.51 18.27
N SER A 3 -4.84 14.33 17.52
CA SER A 3 -5.24 13.02 17.01
C SER A 3 -5.04 12.85 15.51
N ILE A 4 -4.76 13.89 14.73
CA ILE A 4 -4.10 13.73 13.41
C ILE A 4 -3.25 14.95 13.05
N ILE A 5 -2.31 14.76 12.13
CA ILE A 5 -1.50 15.80 11.50
C ILE A 5 -1.72 15.75 9.98
N VAL A 6 -2.19 16.84 9.40
CA VAL A 6 -2.36 17.00 7.95
C VAL A 6 -1.13 17.73 7.39
N VAL A 7 -0.49 17.12 6.41
CA VAL A 7 0.71 17.62 5.74
C VAL A 7 0.34 17.94 4.29
N PRO A 8 0.25 19.22 3.92
CA PRO A 8 0.03 19.61 2.53
C PRO A 8 1.13 19.03 1.63
N ALA A 9 0.80 18.63 0.40
CA ALA A 9 1.84 18.31 -0.57
C ALA A 9 2.80 19.50 -0.75
N PRO A 10 4.09 19.25 -1.02
CA PRO A 10 5.02 20.31 -1.37
C PRO A 10 4.52 20.97 -2.65
N MET A 11 3.86 22.12 -2.51
CA MET A 11 3.55 22.99 -3.64
C MET A 11 4.88 23.54 -4.17
N PRO A 12 5.12 23.60 -5.49
CA PRO A 12 6.16 24.44 -6.03
C PRO A 12 5.73 25.90 -5.75
N VAL A 13 6.33 26.54 -4.73
CA VAL A 13 6.04 27.93 -4.42
C VAL A 13 7.26 28.77 -4.76
N ASP A 14 7.10 29.69 -5.71
CA ASP A 14 7.84 30.94 -5.70
C ASP A 14 7.61 31.62 -4.33
N GLY A 15 8.57 31.48 -3.42
CA GLY A 15 8.70 32.30 -2.21
C GLY A 15 7.79 32.00 -1.01
N GLY A 16 7.02 30.91 -1.01
CA GLY A 16 6.18 30.51 0.14
C GLY A 16 6.92 29.59 1.13
N ARG A 17 6.79 29.86 2.44
CA ARG A 17 7.36 29.04 3.53
C ARG A 17 7.00 27.55 3.36
N PRO A 18 7.89 26.61 3.76
CA PRO A 18 7.57 25.18 3.76
C PRO A 18 6.25 24.94 4.49
N GLY A 19 5.37 24.14 3.85
CA GLY A 19 3.95 24.00 4.20
C GLY A 19 3.73 23.75 5.69
N GLU A 20 2.96 24.64 6.30
CA GLU A 20 2.60 24.55 7.71
C GLU A 20 1.72 23.31 7.93
N GLN A 21 2.22 22.38 8.76
CA GLN A 21 1.46 21.19 9.15
C GLN A 21 0.26 21.61 10.00
N VAL A 22 -0.93 21.10 9.70
CA VAL A 22 -2.14 21.38 10.47
C VAL A 22 -2.38 20.24 11.43
N ARG A 23 -2.45 20.54 12.73
CA ARG A 23 -2.72 19.53 13.76
C ARG A 23 -4.15 19.66 14.22
N LEU A 24 -4.86 18.54 14.28
CA LEU A 24 -6.25 18.48 14.72
C LEU A 24 -6.36 17.62 15.98
N ALA A 25 -7.11 18.09 16.97
CA ALA A 25 -7.55 17.34 18.13
C ALA A 25 -8.85 16.57 17.82
N PRO A 26 -9.21 15.52 18.60
CA PRO A 26 -10.46 14.80 18.40
C PRO A 26 -11.68 15.75 18.38
N GLY A 27 -12.51 15.62 17.36
CA GLY A 27 -13.69 16.46 17.13
C GLY A 27 -13.42 17.73 16.33
N GLU A 28 -12.16 18.06 16.03
CA GLU A 28 -11.82 19.15 15.13
C GLU A 28 -11.88 18.71 13.66
N SER A 29 -12.38 19.63 12.83
CA SER A 29 -12.50 19.46 11.39
C SER A 29 -11.63 20.46 10.64
N LEU A 30 -11.09 20.01 9.50
CA LEU A 30 -10.35 20.81 8.54
C LEU A 30 -11.05 20.73 7.17
N PRO A 31 -11.83 21.74 6.77
CA PRO A 31 -12.33 21.83 5.41
C PRO A 31 -11.17 22.05 4.44
N PHE A 32 -11.30 21.53 3.23
CA PHE A 32 -10.33 21.71 2.17
C PHE A 32 -11.00 21.98 0.81
N GLY A 33 -10.28 22.69 -0.05
CA GLY A 33 -10.76 23.06 -1.37
C GLY A 33 -9.96 24.20 -1.99
N ARG A 34 -10.46 24.69 -3.13
CA ARG A 34 -9.78 25.73 -3.91
C ARG A 34 -9.87 27.12 -3.27
N THR A 35 -10.93 27.41 -2.53
CA THR A 35 -11.18 28.76 -1.99
C THR A 35 -10.92 28.78 -0.50
N ARG A 36 -9.92 29.57 -0.08
CA ARG A 36 -9.64 29.80 1.34
C ARG A 36 -10.86 30.42 2.03
N ARG A 37 -11.23 29.87 3.20
CA ARG A 37 -12.21 30.49 4.11
C ARG A 37 -11.47 31.47 5.06
N PRO A 38 -11.80 32.77 5.07
CA PRO A 38 -11.20 33.72 5.99
C PRO A 38 -11.55 33.38 7.46
N GLY A 39 -10.58 33.47 8.36
CA GLY A 39 -10.82 33.38 9.82
C GLY A 39 -10.98 31.97 10.39
N ALA A 40 -10.88 30.91 9.59
CA ALA A 40 -10.93 29.51 10.05
C ALA A 40 -9.79 28.67 9.43
N PRO A 41 -9.34 27.60 10.10
CA PRO A 41 -8.43 26.62 9.51
C PRO A 41 -9.02 26.06 8.21
N HIS A 42 -8.23 26.07 7.14
CA HIS A 42 -8.64 25.56 5.83
C HIS A 42 -7.41 25.12 5.02
N LEU A 43 -7.44 23.88 4.53
CA LEU A 43 -6.42 23.39 3.61
C LEU A 43 -6.74 23.88 2.19
N THR A 44 -5.95 24.84 1.72
CA THR A 44 -6.17 25.44 0.39
C THR A 44 -5.37 24.70 -0.66
N ILE A 45 -6.07 24.14 -1.66
CA ILE A 45 -5.47 23.47 -2.81
C ILE A 45 -5.75 24.34 -4.04
N ALA A 46 -4.81 25.23 -4.35
CA ALA A 46 -4.97 26.28 -5.36
C ALA A 46 -4.83 25.74 -6.79
N HIS A 47 -5.76 24.87 -7.21
CA HIS A 47 -5.79 24.27 -8.54
C HIS A 47 -7.19 24.32 -9.15
N GLU A 48 -7.30 24.66 -10.44
CA GLU A 48 -8.60 24.89 -11.10
C GLU A 48 -9.48 23.65 -11.15
N GLY A 49 -8.89 22.46 -11.27
CA GLY A 49 -9.59 21.17 -11.23
C GLY A 49 -10.19 20.79 -9.86
N VAL A 50 -9.90 21.56 -8.80
CA VAL A 50 -10.40 21.32 -7.43
C VAL A 50 -11.64 22.16 -7.17
N SER A 51 -12.64 21.55 -6.52
CA SER A 51 -13.87 22.24 -6.12
C SER A 51 -13.57 23.31 -5.06
N ARG A 52 -14.36 24.40 -5.06
CA ARG A 52 -14.22 25.47 -4.05
C ARG A 52 -14.35 24.92 -2.63
N GLU A 53 -15.30 24.01 -2.46
CA GLU A 53 -15.49 23.15 -1.30
C GLU A 53 -15.29 21.71 -1.77
N ALA A 54 -14.10 21.15 -1.55
CA ALA A 54 -13.74 19.83 -2.05
C ALA A 54 -14.06 18.74 -1.03
N GLY A 55 -13.79 18.99 0.25
CA GLY A 55 -14.10 18.05 1.30
C GLY A 55 -13.82 18.56 2.69
N GLU A 56 -13.93 17.65 3.65
CA GLU A 56 -13.63 17.91 5.06
C GLU A 56 -12.93 16.68 5.67
N ILE A 57 -11.90 16.95 6.46
CA ILE A 57 -11.18 15.97 7.27
C ILE A 57 -11.61 16.17 8.71
N THR A 58 -12.04 15.10 9.39
CA THR A 58 -12.41 15.18 10.81
C THR A 58 -11.56 14.24 11.62
N ALA A 59 -10.89 14.77 12.63
CA ALA A 59 -10.09 13.97 13.53
C ALA A 59 -10.99 13.28 14.56
N THR A 60 -10.83 11.97 14.75
CA THR A 60 -11.53 11.23 15.80
C THR A 60 -10.51 10.66 16.79
N GLY A 61 -10.91 9.70 17.64
CA GLY A 61 -10.01 9.05 18.59
C GLY A 61 -8.93 8.21 17.90
N ALA A 62 -9.29 7.00 17.47
CA ALA A 62 -8.35 6.01 16.89
C ALA A 62 -8.30 6.01 15.36
N TYR A 63 -9.10 6.85 14.70
CA TYR A 63 -9.16 6.99 13.24
C TYR A 63 -9.52 8.43 12.87
N TRP A 64 -9.65 8.70 11.58
CA TRP A 64 -10.18 9.98 11.10
C TRP A 64 -11.18 9.74 9.98
N THR A 65 -12.01 10.73 9.65
CA THR A 65 -13.00 10.61 8.58
C THR A 65 -12.75 11.59 7.45
N LEU A 66 -13.08 11.17 6.23
CA LEU A 66 -13.06 12.00 5.03
C LEU A 66 -14.48 12.15 4.49
N SER A 67 -14.95 13.40 4.43
CA SER A 67 -16.16 13.78 3.70
C SER A 67 -15.78 14.32 2.32
N ASN A 68 -16.23 13.64 1.27
CA ASN A 68 -16.07 14.09 -0.12
C ASN A 68 -17.27 14.96 -0.51
N LEU A 69 -17.06 16.27 -0.55
CA LEU A 69 -18.09 17.24 -0.92
C LEU A 69 -18.14 17.51 -2.44
N SER A 70 -17.27 16.86 -3.23
CA SER A 70 -17.37 16.88 -4.68
C SER A 70 -18.66 16.22 -5.14
N ARG A 71 -19.26 16.78 -6.19
CA ARG A 71 -20.43 16.22 -6.87
C ARG A 71 -20.08 15.19 -7.94
N ALA A 72 -18.82 15.11 -8.36
CA ALA A 72 -18.43 14.36 -9.55
C ALA A 72 -17.18 13.50 -9.37
N GLN A 73 -16.26 13.87 -8.47
CA GLN A 73 -14.96 13.21 -8.36
C GLN A 73 -14.94 12.23 -7.20
N THR A 74 -14.45 11.01 -7.45
CA THR A 74 -14.09 10.07 -6.38
C THR A 74 -12.72 10.43 -5.85
N TYR A 75 -12.58 10.46 -4.53
CA TYR A 75 -11.28 10.56 -3.87
C TYR A 75 -10.77 9.17 -3.50
N VAL A 76 -9.46 9.03 -3.46
CA VAL A 76 -8.81 7.81 -3.01
C VAL A 76 -8.00 8.15 -1.77
N VAL A 77 -8.11 7.34 -0.73
CA VAL A 77 -7.19 7.39 0.40
C VAL A 77 -6.32 6.15 0.28
N GLU A 78 -5.05 6.35 -0.04
CA GLU A 78 -4.04 5.31 -0.16
C GLU A 78 -3.39 5.08 1.20
N ASN A 79 -3.02 3.83 1.47
CA ASN A 79 -2.10 3.46 2.53
C ASN A 79 -0.71 3.27 1.90
N PRO A 80 0.21 4.24 2.02
CA PRO A 80 1.54 4.12 1.42
C PRO A 80 2.35 2.95 2.00
N GLU A 81 2.02 2.46 3.20
CA GLU A 81 2.64 1.31 3.85
C GLU A 81 1.95 -0.02 3.51
N GLY A 82 0.71 0.03 2.99
CA GLY A 82 -0.15 -1.12 2.71
C GLY A 82 0.01 -1.72 1.31
N ALA A 83 1.14 -1.49 0.65
CA ALA A 83 1.48 -2.07 -0.66
C ALA A 83 0.40 -1.92 -1.76
N GLY A 84 -0.28 -0.77 -1.79
CA GLY A 84 -1.37 -0.47 -2.74
C GLY A 84 -2.79 -0.63 -2.18
N GLU A 85 -2.91 -0.93 -0.89
CA GLU A 85 -4.16 -0.79 -0.15
C GLU A 85 -4.70 0.65 -0.29
N HIS A 86 -6.00 0.75 -0.56
CA HIS A 86 -6.68 2.02 -0.65
C HIS A 86 -8.17 1.88 -0.35
N ILE A 87 -8.79 2.98 0.04
CA ILE A 87 -10.25 3.12 0.08
C ILE A 87 -10.71 4.16 -0.95
N LYS A 88 -11.89 3.93 -1.51
CA LYS A 88 -12.56 4.92 -2.39
C LYS A 88 -13.60 5.68 -1.59
N VAL A 89 -13.57 7.00 -1.72
CA VAL A 89 -14.57 7.90 -1.15
C VAL A 89 -15.35 8.51 -2.31
N ALA A 90 -16.51 7.91 -2.60
CA ALA A 90 -17.38 8.32 -3.69
C ALA A 90 -17.83 9.79 -3.55
N PRO A 91 -18.20 10.48 -4.64
CA PRO A 91 -18.76 11.83 -4.58
C PRO A 91 -19.94 11.89 -3.62
N GLY A 92 -19.98 12.92 -2.76
CA GLY A 92 -21.03 13.12 -1.75
C GLY A 92 -20.99 12.16 -0.56
N ARG A 93 -20.01 11.23 -0.48
CA ARG A 93 -19.88 10.36 0.69
C ARG A 93 -19.38 11.18 1.87
N LEU A 94 -20.15 11.18 2.95
CA LEU A 94 -19.81 11.82 4.21
C LEU A 94 -19.17 10.82 5.16
N ASP A 95 -18.27 11.33 5.99
CA ASP A 95 -17.68 10.63 7.14
C ASP A 95 -17.13 9.24 6.82
N ALA A 96 -16.48 9.08 5.66
CA ALA A 96 -15.85 7.81 5.32
C ALA A 96 -14.70 7.54 6.31
N PRO A 97 -14.75 6.46 7.11
CA PRO A 97 -13.72 6.18 8.09
C PRO A 97 -12.43 5.75 7.40
N VAL A 98 -11.31 6.32 7.82
CA VAL A 98 -9.97 6.01 7.34
C VAL A 98 -9.19 5.30 8.45
N PRO A 99 -8.91 4.00 8.29
CA PRO A 99 -8.25 3.20 9.32
C PRO A 99 -6.72 3.16 9.17
N PHE A 100 -6.09 4.05 8.40
CA PHE A 100 -4.64 4.02 8.19
C PHE A 100 -3.91 5.01 9.09
N GLU A 101 -2.81 4.57 9.69
CA GLU A 101 -1.90 5.40 10.49
C GLU A 101 -1.20 6.45 9.63
N PHE A 102 -0.78 6.05 8.43
CA PHE A 102 -0.28 6.94 7.40
C PHE A 102 -1.17 6.84 6.16
N SER A 103 -1.78 7.96 5.79
CA SER A 103 -2.69 8.05 4.66
C SER A 103 -2.22 9.08 3.65
N ARG A 104 -2.38 8.79 2.37
CA ARG A 104 -2.31 9.80 1.30
C ARG A 104 -3.69 9.98 0.69
N VAL A 105 -4.24 11.18 0.80
CA VAL A 105 -5.48 11.53 0.09
C VAL A 105 -5.12 11.97 -1.31
N VAL A 106 -5.67 11.31 -2.32
CA VAL A 106 -5.47 11.59 -3.74
C VAL A 106 -6.79 12.05 -4.35
N LEU A 107 -6.73 13.20 -5.03
CA LEU A 107 -7.86 13.81 -5.73
C LEU A 107 -7.51 14.07 -7.20
N PRO A 108 -8.39 13.72 -8.14
CA PRO A 108 -8.18 14.04 -9.55
C PRO A 108 -8.41 15.54 -9.80
N ALA A 109 -7.50 16.18 -10.53
CA ALA A 109 -7.62 17.59 -10.86
C ALA A 109 -7.19 17.84 -12.31
N GLY A 110 -8.15 17.78 -13.24
CA GLY A 110 -7.86 17.90 -14.67
C GLY A 110 -7.03 16.69 -15.17
N SER A 111 -5.82 16.95 -15.67
CA SER A 111 -4.87 15.92 -16.13
C SER A 111 -3.92 15.41 -15.04
N GLU A 112 -4.06 15.91 -13.81
CA GLU A 112 -3.13 15.62 -12.72
C GLU A 112 -3.83 14.93 -11.54
N LEU A 113 -3.03 14.25 -10.71
CA LEU A 113 -3.45 13.76 -9.40
C LEU A 113 -2.79 14.61 -8.33
N LEU A 114 -3.59 15.34 -7.56
CA LEU A 114 -3.10 16.10 -6.42
C LEU A 114 -3.22 15.24 -5.17
N SER A 115 -2.37 15.51 -4.19
CA SER A 115 -2.42 14.79 -2.93
C SER A 115 -2.06 15.64 -1.72
N PHE A 116 -2.37 15.12 -0.54
CA PHE A 116 -1.83 15.56 0.74
C PHE A 116 -1.80 14.36 1.68
N ASP A 117 -0.93 14.41 2.69
CA ASP A 117 -0.73 13.30 3.60
C ASP A 117 -1.42 13.58 4.95
N VAL A 118 -1.90 12.51 5.60
CA VAL A 118 -2.52 12.56 6.93
C VAL A 118 -1.88 11.50 7.81
N TRP A 119 -1.41 11.93 8.97
CA TRP A 119 -0.77 11.08 9.98
C TRP A 119 -1.70 10.95 11.18
N ALA A 120 -2.10 9.72 11.51
CA ALA A 120 -2.90 9.38 12.66
C ALA A 120 -2.07 8.62 13.72
N PRO A 121 -2.52 8.60 14.99
CA PRO A 121 -1.94 7.79 16.04
C PRO A 121 -1.85 6.33 15.64
N ARG A 122 -0.80 5.67 16.14
CA ARG A 122 -0.66 4.23 15.95
C ARG A 122 -1.80 3.49 16.63
N HIS A 123 -2.19 2.37 16.03
CA HIS A 123 -3.15 1.47 16.64
C HIS A 123 -2.46 0.62 17.71
N ASP A 124 -3.18 0.39 18.80
CA ASP A 124 -2.76 -0.57 19.81
C ASP A 124 -3.00 -1.98 19.26
N PHE A 125 -1.94 -2.78 19.20
CA PHE A 125 -2.01 -4.18 18.86
C PHE A 125 -2.01 -5.02 20.14
N LEU A 126 -2.67 -6.16 20.11
CA LEU A 126 -2.56 -7.13 21.19
C LEU A 126 -1.10 -7.58 21.31
N ASP A 127 -0.54 -7.46 22.52
CA ASP A 127 0.69 -8.16 22.85
C ASP A 127 0.48 -9.67 22.64
N GLN A 128 1.46 -10.34 22.01
CA GLN A 128 1.37 -11.79 21.83
C GLN A 128 1.34 -12.46 23.21
N ALA A 129 0.16 -12.92 23.63
CA ALA A 129 -0.06 -13.39 24.99
C ALA A 129 -0.42 -14.88 25.04
N GLY A 130 0.39 -15.60 25.81
CA GLY A 130 0.00 -16.75 26.62
C GLY A 130 0.38 -18.12 26.08
N PRO A 131 0.74 -19.08 26.96
CA PRO A 131 0.88 -20.48 26.56
C PRO A 131 -0.46 -20.98 26.02
N HIS A 132 -0.42 -21.53 24.81
CA HIS A 132 -1.58 -22.14 24.18
C HIS A 132 -1.49 -23.65 24.38
N ASP A 133 -2.47 -24.24 25.06
CA ASP A 133 -2.61 -25.69 25.14
C ASP A 133 -3.11 -26.25 23.80
N GLY A 134 -2.57 -27.41 23.42
CA GLY A 134 -3.01 -28.17 22.24
C GLY A 134 -2.09 -28.06 21.01
N SER A 135 -2.53 -28.67 19.91
CA SER A 135 -1.77 -28.67 18.66
C SER A 135 -1.76 -27.27 18.03
N PRO A 136 -0.62 -26.81 17.46
CA PRO A 136 -0.54 -25.50 16.84
C PRO A 136 -1.47 -25.39 15.64
N THR A 137 -2.09 -24.22 15.48
CA THR A 137 -2.91 -23.90 14.30
C THR A 137 -2.07 -23.98 13.04
N ALA A 138 -2.53 -24.77 12.06
CA ALA A 138 -1.84 -24.89 10.78
C ALA A 138 -1.84 -23.55 10.03
N SER A 139 -0.68 -23.16 9.48
CA SER A 139 -0.57 -21.96 8.65
C SER A 139 -1.34 -22.12 7.34
N ALA A 140 -2.15 -21.13 6.98
CA ALA A 140 -2.88 -21.09 5.72
C ALA A 140 -1.93 -21.07 4.50
N PHE A 141 -0.77 -20.42 4.64
CA PHE A 141 0.26 -20.29 3.61
C PHE A 141 1.65 -20.60 4.20
N PRO A 142 2.09 -21.87 4.22
CA PRO A 142 3.35 -22.27 4.83
C PRO A 142 4.55 -21.92 3.92
N LEU A 143 4.85 -20.63 3.76
CA LEU A 143 6.04 -20.15 3.06
C LEU A 143 7.25 -20.14 4.00
N ASP A 144 8.31 -20.85 3.60
CA ASP A 144 9.62 -20.78 4.25
C ASP A 144 10.44 -19.63 3.64
N ARG A 145 10.75 -18.63 4.48
CA ARG A 145 11.47 -17.40 4.14
C ARG A 145 12.92 -17.64 3.71
N GLY A 146 13.51 -18.77 4.09
CA GLY A 146 14.89 -19.14 3.74
C GLY A 146 15.05 -19.77 2.36
N LYS A 147 13.96 -20.01 1.61
CA LYS A 147 14.00 -20.71 0.32
C LYS A 147 14.04 -19.74 -0.87
N ARG A 148 14.63 -20.20 -1.98
CA ARG A 148 14.77 -19.42 -3.22
C ARG A 148 13.43 -18.96 -3.81
N TYR A 149 12.37 -19.75 -3.69
CA TYR A 149 11.04 -19.32 -4.14
C TYR A 149 10.56 -18.09 -3.36
N PHE A 150 10.92 -17.95 -2.07
CA PHE A 150 10.51 -16.81 -1.28
C PHE A 150 11.27 -15.56 -1.71
N GLN A 151 12.57 -15.68 -2.01
CA GLN A 151 13.35 -14.59 -2.60
C GLN A 151 12.76 -14.12 -3.94
N VAL A 152 12.32 -15.05 -4.80
CA VAL A 152 11.63 -14.70 -6.06
C VAL A 152 10.32 -13.96 -5.78
N LEU A 153 9.51 -14.41 -4.82
CA LEU A 153 8.26 -13.73 -4.45
C LEU A 153 8.54 -12.33 -3.88
N ALA A 154 9.55 -12.20 -3.02
CA ALA A 154 9.97 -10.94 -2.43
C ALA A 154 10.46 -9.95 -3.51
N ALA A 155 11.27 -10.40 -4.47
CA ALA A 155 11.74 -9.57 -5.58
C ALA A 155 10.57 -9.08 -6.46
N LEU A 156 9.57 -9.92 -6.71
CA LEU A 156 8.36 -9.53 -7.44
C LEU A 156 7.51 -8.49 -6.69
N CYS A 157 7.47 -8.55 -5.35
CA CYS A 157 6.69 -7.62 -4.52
C CYS A 157 7.44 -6.32 -4.20
N ALA A 158 8.77 -6.31 -4.35
CA ALA A 158 9.64 -5.25 -3.85
C ALA A 158 9.27 -3.83 -4.30
N PRO A 159 8.94 -3.56 -5.58
CA PRO A 159 8.59 -2.20 -5.99
C PRO A 159 7.35 -1.66 -5.24
N ARG A 160 6.30 -2.49 -5.12
CA ARG A 160 5.05 -2.09 -4.44
C ARG A 160 5.23 -1.90 -2.94
N LEU A 161 6.07 -2.73 -2.32
CA LEU A 161 6.45 -2.59 -0.91
C LEU A 161 7.35 -1.36 -0.65
N ARG A 162 7.94 -0.75 -1.68
CA ARG A 162 8.73 0.49 -1.58
C ARG A 162 7.95 1.75 -1.97
N GLY A 163 6.62 1.65 -2.04
CA GLY A 163 5.75 2.79 -2.34
C GLY A 163 5.45 3.01 -3.82
N GLU A 164 5.71 2.03 -4.69
CA GLU A 164 5.32 2.07 -6.11
C GLU A 164 4.14 1.11 -6.39
N PRO A 165 2.91 1.41 -5.95
CA PRO A 165 1.78 0.44 -5.95
C PRO A 165 1.39 -0.05 -7.35
N HIS A 166 1.70 0.74 -8.40
CA HIS A 166 1.37 0.44 -9.79
C HIS A 166 2.59 0.05 -10.63
N ALA A 167 3.74 -0.20 -10.01
CA ALA A 167 4.93 -0.67 -10.73
C ALA A 167 4.64 -1.93 -11.55
N ALA A 168 5.15 -1.95 -12.78
CA ALA A 168 5.13 -3.13 -13.62
C ALA A 168 5.95 -4.25 -12.97
N LEU A 169 5.50 -5.50 -13.15
CA LEU A 169 6.21 -6.63 -12.59
C LEU A 169 7.48 -6.93 -13.39
N ALA A 170 8.58 -7.13 -12.67
CA ALA A 170 9.85 -7.50 -13.26
C ALA A 170 9.73 -8.75 -14.16
N THR A 171 10.34 -8.67 -15.33
CA THR A 171 10.55 -9.78 -16.26
C THR A 171 11.42 -10.89 -15.64
N ALA A 172 11.50 -12.05 -16.29
CA ALA A 172 12.33 -13.13 -15.76
C ALA A 172 13.82 -12.77 -15.76
N ASP A 173 14.27 -11.99 -16.75
CA ASP A 173 15.68 -11.57 -16.87
C ASP A 173 16.00 -10.48 -15.83
N GLU A 174 15.11 -9.50 -15.62
CA GLU A 174 15.26 -8.51 -14.53
C GLU A 174 15.29 -9.17 -13.15
N LEU A 175 14.49 -10.21 -12.91
CA LEU A 175 14.54 -10.98 -11.66
C LEU A 175 15.89 -11.70 -11.47
N VAL A 176 16.50 -12.21 -12.54
CA VAL A 176 17.85 -12.81 -12.48
C VAL A 176 18.85 -11.75 -12.01
N GLU A 177 18.81 -10.55 -12.57
CA GLU A 177 19.68 -9.44 -12.16
C GLU A 177 19.46 -9.07 -10.68
N LEU A 178 18.20 -8.89 -10.27
CA LEU A 178 17.84 -8.52 -8.90
C LEU A 178 18.25 -9.57 -7.86
N LEU A 179 18.21 -10.86 -8.21
CA LEU A 179 18.48 -11.97 -7.29
C LEU A 179 19.95 -12.38 -7.25
N ARG A 180 20.77 -12.00 -8.25
CA ARG A 180 22.18 -12.41 -8.34
C ARG A 180 23.00 -12.13 -7.07
N PRO A 181 22.83 -11.01 -6.35
CA PRO A 181 23.60 -10.74 -5.13
C PRO A 181 23.40 -11.78 -4.00
N SER A 182 22.18 -12.31 -3.84
CA SER A 182 21.87 -13.33 -2.82
C SER A 182 21.86 -14.75 -3.38
N TRP A 183 21.77 -14.90 -4.70
CA TRP A 183 21.76 -16.16 -5.44
C TRP A 183 22.65 -16.07 -6.70
N PRO A 184 23.98 -16.23 -6.59
CA PRO A 184 24.88 -16.03 -7.73
C PRO A 184 24.63 -16.97 -8.92
N SER A 185 24.13 -18.18 -8.68
CA SER A 185 23.82 -19.19 -9.71
C SER A 185 22.40 -19.09 -10.29
N VAL A 186 21.67 -18.01 -10.01
CA VAL A 186 20.30 -17.83 -10.51
C VAL A 186 20.26 -17.81 -12.04
N SER A 187 19.27 -18.49 -12.60
CA SER A 187 19.01 -18.53 -14.05
C SER A 187 17.55 -18.27 -14.34
N ARG A 188 17.24 -17.87 -15.58
CA ARG A 188 15.87 -17.65 -16.05
C ARG A 188 14.98 -18.88 -15.81
N THR A 189 15.50 -20.08 -16.11
CA THR A 189 14.79 -21.35 -15.88
C THR A 189 14.50 -21.57 -14.39
N ALA A 190 15.46 -21.28 -13.53
CA ALA A 190 15.28 -21.42 -12.09
C ALA A 190 14.23 -20.42 -11.55
N VAL A 191 14.22 -19.17 -12.03
CA VAL A 191 13.17 -18.18 -11.69
C VAL A 191 11.80 -18.67 -12.13
N GLN A 192 11.67 -19.12 -13.38
CA GLN A 192 10.41 -19.63 -13.93
C GLN A 192 9.87 -20.82 -13.12
N TRP A 193 10.75 -21.76 -12.76
CA TRP A 193 10.39 -22.91 -11.94
C TRP A 193 9.90 -22.49 -10.54
N ASN A 194 10.56 -21.52 -9.90
CA ASN A 194 10.14 -21.02 -8.58
C ASN A 194 8.77 -20.30 -8.66
N ILE A 195 8.50 -19.56 -9.73
CA ILE A 195 7.18 -18.97 -9.99
C ILE A 195 6.10 -20.05 -10.12
N ASP A 196 6.39 -21.13 -10.84
CA ASP A 196 5.47 -22.26 -10.99
C ASP A 196 5.24 -23.01 -9.68
N TYR A 197 6.31 -23.22 -8.91
CA TYR A 197 6.25 -23.82 -7.58
C TYR A 197 5.41 -22.98 -6.62
N LEU A 198 5.60 -21.67 -6.59
CA LEU A 198 4.77 -20.74 -5.81
C LEU A 198 3.30 -20.81 -6.20
N ALA A 199 2.99 -20.89 -7.50
CA ALA A 199 1.60 -20.96 -7.95
C ALA A 199 0.90 -22.23 -7.43
N VAL A 200 1.61 -23.36 -7.32
CA VAL A 200 1.07 -24.57 -6.68
C VAL A 200 1.00 -24.40 -5.17
N LYS A 201 2.06 -23.91 -4.53
CA LYS A 201 2.16 -23.75 -3.07
C LYS A 201 1.13 -22.78 -2.49
N LEU A 202 0.75 -21.77 -3.28
CA LEU A 202 -0.29 -20.79 -2.96
C LEU A 202 -1.65 -21.13 -3.58
N ARG A 203 -1.80 -22.36 -4.10
CA ARG A 203 -3.08 -22.91 -4.62
C ARG A 203 -3.70 -22.10 -5.76
N LEU A 204 -2.88 -21.37 -6.51
CA LEU A 204 -3.28 -20.63 -7.72
C LEU A 204 -3.29 -21.52 -8.96
N LYS A 205 -2.66 -22.70 -8.89
CA LYS A 205 -2.65 -23.74 -9.92
C LYS A 205 -2.77 -25.11 -9.26
N PRO A 206 -3.53 -26.07 -9.83
CA PRO A 206 -3.49 -27.46 -9.38
C PRO A 206 -2.07 -28.03 -9.47
N ALA A 207 -1.77 -28.98 -8.59
CA ALA A 207 -0.51 -29.72 -8.65
C ALA A 207 -0.40 -30.46 -10.00
N PRO A 208 0.83 -30.68 -10.53
CA PRO A 208 1.04 -31.32 -11.83
C PRO A 208 0.30 -32.65 -11.99
N GLU A 209 0.24 -33.45 -10.93
CA GLU A 209 -0.42 -34.77 -10.88
C GLU A 209 -1.95 -34.69 -10.96
N SER A 210 -2.53 -33.53 -10.64
CA SER A 210 -3.97 -33.27 -10.62
C SER A 210 -4.45 -32.39 -11.79
N ALA A 211 -3.55 -32.01 -12.70
CA ALA A 211 -3.86 -31.10 -13.78
C ALA A 211 -4.45 -31.87 -14.99
N PRO A 212 -5.61 -31.45 -15.54
CA PRO A 212 -6.14 -32.05 -16.76
C PRO A 212 -5.19 -31.80 -17.96
N PRO A 213 -5.12 -32.73 -18.94
CA PRO A 213 -4.32 -32.55 -20.15
C PRO A 213 -4.74 -31.28 -20.90
N GLY A 214 -3.77 -30.41 -21.22
CA GLY A 214 -4.04 -29.14 -21.91
C GLY A 214 -4.35 -27.94 -21.01
N GLY A 215 -4.03 -28.02 -19.71
CA GLY A 215 -4.26 -26.94 -18.74
C GLY A 215 -3.83 -25.54 -19.24
N ALA A 216 -4.77 -24.60 -19.18
CA ALA A 216 -4.61 -23.24 -19.70
C ALA A 216 -3.33 -22.58 -19.17
N ARG A 217 -2.54 -21.98 -20.07
CA ARG A 217 -1.44 -21.08 -19.68
C ARG A 217 -2.05 -19.97 -18.83
N LEU A 218 -1.65 -19.90 -17.57
CA LEU A 218 -2.04 -18.82 -16.66
C LEU A 218 -1.37 -17.52 -17.12
N ASN A 219 -2.00 -16.81 -18.05
CA ASN A 219 -1.65 -15.42 -18.34
C ASN A 219 -1.80 -14.61 -17.04
N GLY A 220 -0.82 -13.77 -16.70
CA GLY A 220 -0.82 -12.99 -15.46
C GLY A 220 -0.52 -13.78 -14.18
N LYS A 221 0.21 -14.91 -14.26
CA LYS A 221 0.60 -15.69 -13.06
C LYS A 221 1.36 -14.87 -12.03
N LYS A 222 2.33 -14.05 -12.48
CA LYS A 222 3.09 -13.16 -11.60
C LYS A 222 2.16 -12.17 -10.88
N ASP A 223 1.21 -11.57 -11.60
CA ASP A 223 0.22 -10.66 -11.03
C ASP A 223 -0.63 -11.32 -9.96
N ARG A 224 -1.13 -12.52 -10.21
CA ARG A 224 -1.91 -13.26 -9.20
C ARG A 224 -1.08 -13.61 -7.97
N LEU A 225 0.19 -13.98 -8.14
CA LEU A 225 1.11 -14.25 -7.03
C LEU A 225 1.33 -13.00 -6.18
N VAL A 226 1.69 -11.88 -6.80
CA VAL A 226 1.94 -10.62 -6.10
C VAL A 226 0.68 -10.10 -5.43
N SER A 227 -0.46 -10.10 -6.13
CA SER A 227 -1.75 -9.67 -5.57
C SER A 227 -2.16 -10.51 -4.36
N LEU A 228 -1.96 -11.83 -4.37
CA LEU A 228 -2.25 -12.67 -3.22
C LEU A 228 -1.26 -12.42 -2.07
N ALA A 229 0.03 -12.32 -2.39
CA ALA A 229 1.08 -12.15 -1.40
C ALA A 229 0.94 -10.83 -0.64
N LEU A 230 0.66 -9.73 -1.35
CA LEU A 230 0.45 -8.42 -0.73
C LEU A 230 -0.88 -8.36 0.03
N ARG A 231 -1.95 -8.95 -0.51
CA ARG A 231 -3.28 -8.94 0.16
C ARG A 231 -3.28 -9.60 1.55
N PHE A 232 -2.40 -10.57 1.78
CA PHE A 232 -2.32 -11.33 3.03
C PHE A 232 -0.99 -11.12 3.76
N ASP A 233 -0.22 -10.11 3.39
CA ASP A 233 1.10 -9.81 3.97
C ASP A 233 2.04 -11.02 4.04
N LEU A 234 2.00 -11.88 3.01
CA LEU A 234 2.88 -13.04 2.90
C LEU A 234 4.34 -12.63 2.67
N VAL A 235 4.54 -11.43 2.12
CA VAL A 235 5.82 -10.74 2.01
C VAL A 235 5.61 -9.32 2.52
N ARG A 236 6.43 -8.90 3.49
CA ARG A 236 6.43 -7.55 4.06
C ARG A 236 7.69 -6.80 3.66
N GLU A 237 7.74 -5.50 3.92
CA GLU A 237 8.94 -4.69 3.64
C GLU A 237 10.19 -5.23 4.38
N SER A 238 10.02 -5.69 5.62
CA SER A 238 11.11 -6.31 6.40
C SER A 238 11.68 -7.59 5.76
N ASP A 239 10.87 -8.32 4.98
CA ASP A 239 11.30 -9.51 4.27
C ASP A 239 12.21 -9.16 3.06
N LEU A 240 12.24 -7.90 2.59
CA LEU A 240 13.10 -7.49 1.47
C LEU A 240 14.60 -7.60 1.77
N THR A 241 14.95 -7.78 3.04
CA THR A 241 16.32 -8.11 3.48
C THR A 241 16.87 -9.37 2.83
N VAL A 242 16.02 -10.35 2.47
CA VAL A 242 16.44 -11.59 1.78
C VAL A 242 17.02 -11.36 0.38
N LEU A 243 16.80 -10.17 -0.18
CA LEU A 243 17.34 -9.76 -1.49
C LEU A 243 18.73 -9.15 -1.38
N LYS A 244 19.11 -8.68 -0.19
CA LYS A 244 20.48 -8.22 0.08
C LYS A 244 21.36 -9.47 0.18
N GLY A 245 22.46 -9.51 -0.56
CA GLY A 245 23.46 -10.57 -0.42
C GLY A 245 23.85 -10.70 1.05
N GLY A 246 23.98 -11.92 1.56
CA GLY A 246 24.28 -12.15 2.98
C GLY A 246 25.58 -11.47 3.40
N ALA A 247 25.46 -10.34 4.07
CA ALA A 247 26.51 -9.68 4.82
C ALA A 247 25.99 -9.50 6.26
N ASP A 248 25.85 -10.63 6.94
CA ASP A 248 25.99 -10.74 8.39
C ASP A 248 26.01 -12.24 8.75
N ARG A 249 27.21 -12.81 8.64
CA ARG A 249 27.69 -13.98 9.38
C ARG A 249 29.18 -13.84 9.57
#